data_AF-A0A5N6XI07-F1
#
_entry.id   AF-A0A5N6XI07-F1
#
_cell.length_a   1.000
_cell.length_b   1.000
_cell.length_c   1.000
_cell.angle_alpha   90.00
_cell.angle_beta   90.00
_cell.angle_gamma   90.00
#
_symmetry.space_group_name_H-M   'P 1'
#
loop_
_entity.id
_entity.type
_entity.pdbx_description
1 polymer ?
#
loop_
_entity_poly.entity_id
_entity_poly.type
_entity_poly.pdbx_seq_one_letter_code
_entity_poly.pdbx_strand_id
1 'polypeptide(L)'
;MVTTVLNTKPNFTCDGNATYVIAGDLGGIGQNIAAWLVDLGAQTLLVLSRSGAKGPEVMKFINSLHSKGAKAIAPACDISNESVLRKVLEEWQPQLPPIKGRIQAAMVLQDRTFESMSYKDWEAAVKPKAQGSWNLHCLWPMGMEFFILLSSIWGIIGTHGKANYAAGNTFQDTLARYRVNLGESAASLDLGLVIYTGAVANNPNLLPR
;
A
#
# COMPACT_ATOMS: atom_id res chain seq x y z
N MET A 1 -9.99 11.69 24.13
CA MET A 1 -10.34 11.70 22.70
C MET A 1 -11.82 11.40 22.57
N VAL A 2 -12.58 12.21 21.83
CA VAL A 2 -13.96 11.88 21.47
C VAL A 2 -13.89 11.06 20.18
N THR A 3 -14.37 9.83 20.21
CA THR A 3 -14.43 8.97 19.01
C THR A 3 -15.55 9.49 18.12
N THR A 4 -15.20 10.23 17.07
CA THR A 4 -16.15 10.65 16.05
C THR A 4 -16.33 9.51 15.05
N VAL A 5 -17.47 8.82 15.11
CA VAL A 5 -17.87 7.89 14.05
C VAL A 5 -18.57 8.70 12.96
N LEU A 6 -17.88 8.93 11.85
CA LEU A 6 -18.47 9.58 10.69
C LEU A 6 -19.51 8.62 10.08
N ASN A 7 -20.77 9.03 10.06
CA ASN A 7 -21.86 8.26 9.46
C ASN A 7 -21.88 8.49 7.93
N THR A 8 -20.77 8.16 7.26
CA THR A 8 -20.63 8.26 5.80
C THR A 8 -20.87 6.89 5.20
N LYS A 9 -21.90 6.76 4.37
CA LYS A 9 -22.06 5.58 3.50
C LYS A 9 -21.05 5.68 2.36
N PRO A 10 -20.26 4.63 2.07
CA PRO A 10 -19.42 4.60 0.88
C PRO A 10 -20.30 4.72 -0.36
N ASN A 11 -20.04 5.71 -1.22
CA ASN A 11 -20.68 5.82 -2.54
C ASN A 11 -19.89 5.06 -3.63
N PHE A 12 -18.93 4.23 -3.22
CA PHE A 12 -18.11 3.41 -4.09
C PHE A 12 -18.36 1.94 -3.77
N THR A 13 -18.56 1.14 -4.81
CA THR A 13 -18.63 -0.32 -4.75
C THR A 13 -17.63 -0.89 -5.73
N CYS A 14 -16.92 -1.93 -5.32
CA CYS A 14 -16.02 -2.65 -6.19
C CYS A 14 -16.81 -3.45 -7.24
N ASP A 15 -16.26 -3.54 -8.45
CA ASP A 15 -16.74 -4.48 -9.46
C ASP A 15 -16.29 -5.89 -9.08
N GLY A 16 -17.25 -6.79 -8.86
CA GLY A 16 -16.98 -8.20 -8.55
C GLY A 16 -16.25 -8.95 -9.67
N ASN A 17 -16.31 -8.45 -10.90
CA ASN A 17 -15.59 -9.00 -12.06
C ASN A 17 -14.25 -8.30 -12.31
N ALA A 18 -13.70 -7.60 -11.32
CA ALA A 18 -12.41 -6.94 -11.41
C ALA A 18 -11.42 -7.44 -10.36
N THR A 19 -10.15 -7.15 -10.60
CA THR A 19 -9.05 -7.37 -9.66
C THR A 19 -8.64 -6.06 -9.02
N TYR A 20 -8.44 -6.08 -7.70
CA TYR A 20 -7.86 -4.97 -6.95
C TYR A 20 -6.50 -5.36 -6.36
N VAL A 21 -5.50 -4.53 -6.62
CA VAL A 21 -4.10 -4.78 -6.21
C VAL A 21 -3.78 -4.03 -4.93
N ILE A 22 -3.20 -4.72 -3.96
CA ILE A 22 -2.67 -4.09 -2.75
C ILE A 22 -1.18 -4.39 -2.69
N ALA A 23 -0.36 -3.36 -2.78
CA ALA A 23 1.09 -3.46 -2.78
C ALA A 23 1.63 -2.94 -1.46
N GLY A 24 2.05 -3.83 -0.57
CA GLY A 24 2.38 -3.47 0.80
C GLY A 24 1.75 -4.42 1.80
N ASP A 25 2.36 -4.43 2.99
CA ASP A 25 2.27 -5.46 4.03
C ASP A 25 0.93 -6.21 4.11
N LEU A 26 1.01 -7.54 4.21
CA LEU A 26 -0.06 -8.43 4.69
C LEU A 26 -0.22 -8.28 6.22
N GLY A 27 -0.07 -7.06 6.74
CA GLY A 27 -0.05 -6.72 8.15
C GLY A 27 -0.70 -5.37 8.37
N GLY A 28 -1.29 -5.20 9.55
CA GLY A 28 -1.85 -3.94 10.01
C GLY A 28 -2.84 -3.27 9.04
N ILE A 29 -2.41 -2.18 8.39
CA ILE A 29 -3.22 -1.37 7.48
C ILE A 29 -3.61 -2.15 6.21
N GLY A 30 -2.69 -2.92 5.61
CA GLY A 30 -2.97 -3.64 4.36
C GLY A 30 -4.05 -4.70 4.50
N GLN A 31 -4.08 -5.41 5.65
CA GLN A 31 -5.14 -6.38 5.96
C GLN A 31 -6.52 -5.70 6.10
N ASN A 32 -6.57 -4.56 6.79
CA ASN A 32 -7.81 -3.79 6.96
C ASN A 32 -8.32 -3.27 5.62
N ILE A 33 -7.43 -2.80 4.75
CA ILE A 33 -7.78 -2.36 3.40
C ILE A 33 -8.32 -3.51 2.56
N ALA A 34 -7.67 -4.68 2.59
CA ALA A 34 -8.14 -5.86 1.88
C ALA A 34 -9.53 -6.30 2.36
N ALA A 35 -9.74 -6.38 3.67
CA ALA A 35 -11.05 -6.70 4.24
C ALA A 35 -12.11 -5.67 3.84
N TRP A 36 -11.77 -4.38 3.87
CA TRP A 36 -12.65 -3.29 3.47
C TRP A 36 -13.03 -3.37 1.99
N LEU A 37 -12.09 -3.66 1.08
CA LEU A 37 -12.40 -3.85 -0.34
C LEU A 37 -13.33 -5.04 -0.58
N VAL A 38 -13.15 -6.15 0.15
CA VAL A 38 -14.08 -7.30 0.07
C VAL A 38 -15.47 -6.89 0.55
N ASP A 39 -15.57 -6.15 1.65
CA ASP A 39 -16.86 -5.65 2.17
C ASP A 39 -17.52 -4.65 1.18
N LEU A 40 -16.73 -4.00 0.31
CA LEU A 40 -17.22 -3.17 -0.79
C LEU A 40 -17.55 -3.94 -2.08
N GLY A 41 -17.39 -5.26 -2.11
CA GLY A 41 -17.77 -6.12 -3.23
C GLY A 41 -16.61 -6.69 -4.06
N ALA A 42 -15.35 -6.44 -3.69
CA ALA A 42 -14.21 -7.01 -4.41
C ALA A 42 -14.18 -8.53 -4.26
N GLN A 43 -14.22 -9.25 -5.38
CA GLN A 43 -14.13 -10.73 -5.37
C GLN A 43 -12.72 -11.23 -5.70
N THR A 44 -11.86 -10.43 -6.32
CA THR A 44 -10.47 -10.82 -6.61
C THR A 44 -9.49 -9.79 -6.08
N LEU A 45 -8.58 -10.23 -5.20
CA LEU A 45 -7.50 -9.42 -4.65
C LEU A 45 -6.13 -10.00 -5.02
N LEU A 46 -5.24 -9.14 -5.51
CA LEU A 46 -3.82 -9.46 -5.69
C LEU A 46 -3.00 -8.68 -4.65
N VAL A 47 -2.46 -9.38 -3.66
CA VAL A 47 -1.76 -8.76 -2.52
C VAL A 47 -0.26 -9.03 -2.62
N LEU A 48 0.51 -7.98 -2.94
CA LEU A 48 1.94 -8.06 -3.18
C LEU A 48 2.71 -7.72 -1.91
N SER A 49 3.55 -8.64 -1.45
CA SER A 49 4.49 -8.40 -0.36
C SER A 49 5.76 -9.21 -0.56
N ARG A 50 6.90 -8.78 0.02
CA ARG A 50 8.20 -9.47 -0.14
C ARG A 50 8.14 -10.94 0.26
N SER A 51 7.35 -11.27 1.28
CA SER A 51 7.22 -12.63 1.80
C SER A 51 6.12 -13.44 1.10
N GLY A 52 5.15 -12.79 0.46
CA GLY A 52 3.95 -13.44 -0.07
C GLY A 52 3.10 -14.07 1.04
N ALA A 53 2.30 -15.08 0.69
CA ALA A 53 1.49 -15.89 1.61
C ALA A 53 2.33 -16.82 2.51
N LYS A 54 3.29 -16.28 3.27
CA LYS A 54 4.15 -17.04 4.18
C LYS A 54 3.84 -16.70 5.63
N GLY A 55 3.70 -17.75 6.45
CA GLY A 55 3.46 -17.67 7.89
C GLY A 55 2.01 -17.90 8.29
N PRO A 56 1.76 -18.40 9.51
CA PRO A 56 0.43 -18.82 9.95
C PRO A 56 -0.57 -17.67 10.01
N GLU A 57 -0.16 -16.49 10.49
CA GLU A 57 -1.03 -15.31 10.59
C GLU A 57 -1.48 -14.79 9.23
N VAL A 58 -0.57 -14.74 8.26
CA VAL A 58 -0.88 -14.30 6.88
C VAL A 58 -1.82 -15.29 6.21
N MET A 59 -1.58 -16.59 6.36
CA MET A 59 -2.46 -17.63 5.83
C MET A 59 -3.85 -17.58 6.45
N LYS A 60 -3.93 -17.39 7.77
CA LYS A 60 -5.20 -17.19 8.48
C LYS A 60 -5.97 -16.00 7.93
N PHE A 61 -5.28 -14.89 7.68
CA PHE A 61 -5.88 -13.70 7.07
C PHE A 61 -6.39 -13.99 5.64
N ILE A 62 -5.58 -14.59 4.78
CA ILE A 62 -6.01 -14.93 3.40
C ILE A 62 -7.22 -15.87 3.41
N ASN A 63 -7.22 -16.90 4.27
CA ASN A 63 -8.34 -17.81 4.41
C ASN A 63 -9.61 -17.11 4.91
N SER A 64 -9.47 -16.07 5.74
CA SER A 64 -10.61 -15.25 6.18
C SER A 64 -11.24 -14.48 5.02
N LEU A 65 -10.45 -14.00 4.05
CA LEU A 65 -10.96 -13.37 2.83
C LEU A 65 -11.64 -14.39 1.92
N HIS A 66 -11.06 -15.59 1.79
CA HIS A 66 -11.66 -16.70 1.03
C HIS A 66 -13.00 -17.13 1.61
N SER A 67 -13.12 -17.16 2.94
CA SER A 67 -14.37 -17.50 3.66
C SER A 67 -15.46 -16.44 3.46
N LYS A 68 -15.09 -15.21 3.10
CA LYS A 68 -16.02 -14.14 2.68
C LYS A 68 -16.37 -14.22 1.17
N GLY A 69 -15.88 -15.22 0.45
CA GLY A 69 -16.14 -15.42 -0.98
C GLY A 69 -15.17 -14.70 -1.92
N ALA A 70 -14.13 -14.02 -1.40
CA ALA A 70 -13.14 -13.34 -2.22
C ALA A 70 -11.92 -14.23 -2.49
N LYS A 71 -11.47 -14.32 -3.73
CA LYS A 71 -10.19 -14.93 -4.14
C LYS A 71 -9.04 -13.97 -3.85
N ALA A 72 -8.33 -14.21 -2.74
CA ALA A 72 -7.11 -13.47 -2.41
C ALA A 72 -5.87 -14.27 -2.84
N ILE A 73 -5.01 -13.65 -3.66
CA ILE A 73 -3.77 -14.22 -4.20
C ILE A 73 -2.62 -13.36 -3.70
N ALA A 74 -1.61 -13.98 -3.11
CA ALA A 74 -0.50 -13.23 -2.51
C ALA A 74 0.88 -13.77 -2.90
N PRO A 75 1.34 -13.48 -4.13
CA PRO A 75 2.67 -13.87 -4.57
C PRO A 75 3.74 -13.06 -3.82
N ALA A 76 4.91 -13.67 -3.64
CA ALA A 76 6.07 -12.97 -3.11
C ALA A 76 6.59 -11.97 -4.16
N CYS A 77 6.58 -10.68 -3.82
CA CYS A 77 6.94 -9.61 -4.73
C CYS A 77 7.49 -8.40 -3.96
N ASP A 78 8.72 -7.99 -4.28
CA ASP A 78 9.24 -6.68 -3.92
C ASP A 78 8.92 -5.69 -5.04
N ILE A 79 7.96 -4.80 -4.81
CA ILE A 79 7.52 -3.83 -5.83
C ILE A 79 8.60 -2.83 -6.23
N SER A 80 9.66 -2.66 -5.41
CA SER A 80 10.79 -1.79 -5.77
C SER A 80 11.72 -2.45 -6.81
N ASN A 81 11.62 -3.76 -6.99
CA ASN A 81 12.31 -4.49 -8.06
C ASN A 81 11.39 -4.64 -9.28
N GLU A 82 11.62 -3.81 -10.31
CA GLU A 82 10.80 -3.79 -11.52
C GLU A 82 10.74 -5.17 -12.20
N SER A 83 11.87 -5.88 -12.29
CA SER A 83 11.93 -7.18 -12.97
C SER A 83 11.11 -8.26 -12.27
N VAL A 84 11.11 -8.26 -10.93
CA VAL A 84 10.31 -9.19 -10.13
C VAL A 84 8.83 -8.87 -10.28
N LEU A 85 8.49 -7.58 -10.21
CA LEU A 85 7.11 -7.12 -10.35
C LEU A 85 6.53 -7.42 -11.73
N ARG A 86 7.32 -7.20 -12.79
CA ARG A 86 6.96 -7.55 -14.16
C ARG A 86 6.66 -9.04 -14.31
N LYS A 87 7.53 -9.91 -13.78
CA LYS A 87 7.31 -11.38 -13.81
C LYS A 87 6.03 -11.79 -13.11
N VAL A 88 5.75 -11.23 -11.94
CA VAL A 88 4.50 -11.49 -11.20
C VAL A 88 3.29 -11.04 -12.02
N LEU A 89 3.37 -9.92 -12.71
CA LEU A 89 2.28 -9.46 -13.57
C LEU A 89 2.07 -10.35 -14.79
N GLU A 90 3.15 -10.74 -15.47
CA GLU A 90 3.10 -11.65 -16.61
C GLU A 90 2.52 -13.02 -16.23
N GLU A 91 2.83 -13.51 -15.03
CA GLU A 91 2.30 -14.77 -14.51
C GLU A 91 0.80 -14.66 -14.20
N TRP A 92 0.37 -13.61 -13.52
CA TRP A 92 -0.97 -13.54 -12.95
C TRP A 92 -1.99 -12.81 -13.82
N GLN A 93 -1.62 -11.76 -14.56
CA GLN A 93 -2.59 -11.01 -15.38
C GLN A 93 -3.44 -11.87 -16.32
N PRO A 94 -2.89 -12.89 -17.03
CA PRO A 94 -3.69 -13.75 -17.91
C PRO A 94 -4.74 -14.60 -17.17
N GLN A 95 -4.59 -14.77 -15.86
CA GLN A 95 -5.43 -15.63 -15.02
C GLN A 95 -6.44 -14.83 -14.18
N LEU A 96 -6.45 -13.50 -14.32
CA LEU A 96 -7.21 -12.59 -13.48
C LEU A 96 -8.23 -11.78 -14.28
N PRO A 97 -9.37 -11.44 -13.67
CA PRO A 97 -10.23 -10.41 -14.23
C PRO A 97 -9.49 -9.07 -14.34
N PRO A 98 -9.97 -8.11 -15.17
CA PRO A 98 -9.32 -6.83 -15.39
C PRO A 98 -8.95 -6.11 -14.09
N ILE A 99 -7.73 -5.59 -14.02
CA ILE A 99 -7.28 -4.82 -12.86
C ILE A 99 -7.87 -3.41 -12.94
N LYS A 100 -8.71 -3.04 -11.98
CA LYS A 100 -9.40 -1.72 -11.97
C LYS A 100 -8.90 -0.76 -10.92
N GLY A 101 -8.26 -1.24 -9.86
CA GLY A 101 -7.78 -0.36 -8.80
C GLY A 101 -6.54 -0.90 -8.12
N ARG A 102 -5.73 0.01 -7.58
CA ARG A 102 -4.53 -0.36 -6.83
C ARG A 102 -4.26 0.57 -5.66
N ILE A 103 -3.68 0.00 -4.61
CA ILE A 103 -3.30 0.70 -3.39
C ILE A 103 -1.84 0.37 -3.09
N GLN A 104 -0.98 1.39 -3.03
CA GLN A 104 0.37 1.25 -2.52
C GLN A 104 0.35 1.57 -1.03
N ALA A 105 0.63 0.57 -0.22
CA ALA A 105 0.79 0.62 1.23
C ALA A 105 2.19 0.14 1.69
N ALA A 106 3.11 -0.18 0.77
CA ALA A 106 4.40 -0.74 1.12
C ALA A 106 5.28 0.33 1.79
N MET A 107 5.77 0.00 2.99
CA MET A 107 6.65 0.86 3.75
C MET A 107 7.66 0.05 4.54
N VAL A 108 8.80 0.67 4.80
CA VAL A 108 9.80 0.23 5.77
C VAL A 108 10.19 1.46 6.57
N LEU A 109 10.20 1.34 7.90
CA LEU A 109 10.70 2.40 8.78
C LEU A 109 12.15 2.14 9.10
N GLN A 110 12.97 3.17 8.95
CA GLN A 110 14.39 3.11 9.25
C GLN A 110 14.82 4.44 9.87
N ASP A 111 14.33 4.67 11.09
CA ASP A 111 14.49 5.95 11.79
C ASP A 111 15.94 6.16 12.23
N ARG A 112 16.53 7.24 11.71
CA ARG A 112 17.90 7.69 11.98
C ARG A 112 17.97 9.19 11.83
N THR A 113 18.72 9.87 12.71
CA THR A 113 19.08 11.27 12.46
C THR A 113 19.81 11.37 11.13
N PHE A 114 19.67 12.49 10.42
CA PHE A 114 20.24 12.63 9.08
C PHE A 114 21.77 12.42 9.09
N GLU A 115 22.46 12.95 10.09
CA GLU A 115 23.92 12.77 10.27
C GLU A 115 24.33 11.30 10.46
N SER A 116 23.51 10.52 11.18
CA SER A 116 23.75 9.09 11.45
C SER A 116 23.22 8.15 10.37
N MET A 117 22.54 8.68 9.35
CA MET A 117 21.81 7.87 8.37
C MET A 117 22.76 7.38 7.29
N SER A 118 22.97 6.06 7.22
CA SER A 118 23.72 5.49 6.11
C SER A 118 22.89 5.54 4.82
N TYR A 119 23.56 5.48 3.67
CA TYR A 119 22.86 5.36 2.38
C TYR A 119 21.98 4.10 2.32
N LYS A 120 22.40 3.01 2.98
CA LYS A 120 21.59 1.79 3.09
C LYS A 120 20.30 2.03 3.87
N ASP A 121 20.36 2.80 4.96
CA ASP A 121 19.18 3.17 5.74
C ASP A 121 18.22 4.05 4.95
N TRP A 122 18.77 4.97 4.14
CA TRP A 122 18.01 5.80 3.21
C TRP A 122 17.29 4.93 2.18
N GLU A 123 18.02 4.09 1.45
CA GLU A 123 17.46 3.25 0.40
C GLU A 123 16.38 2.30 0.94
N ALA A 124 16.58 1.72 2.12
CA ALA A 124 15.64 0.79 2.72
C ALA A 124 14.25 1.41 2.94
N ALA A 125 14.19 2.67 3.39
CA ALA A 125 12.92 3.37 3.64
C ALA A 125 12.35 4.04 2.37
N VAL A 126 13.21 4.55 1.48
CA VAL A 126 12.78 5.29 0.29
C VAL A 126 12.32 4.35 -0.82
N LYS A 127 13.05 3.26 -1.11
CA LYS A 127 12.77 2.39 -2.28
C LYS A 127 11.34 1.84 -2.33
N PRO A 128 10.74 1.33 -1.23
CA PRO A 128 9.38 0.80 -1.27
C PRO A 128 8.33 1.84 -1.67
N LYS A 129 8.52 3.10 -1.24
CA LYS A 129 7.59 4.20 -1.51
C LYS A 129 7.87 4.88 -2.85
N ALA A 130 9.13 5.24 -3.12
CA ALA A 130 9.49 5.94 -4.34
C ALA A 130 9.53 4.98 -5.54
N GLN A 131 10.58 4.15 -5.62
CA GLN A 131 10.77 3.22 -6.73
C GLN A 131 9.59 2.24 -6.86
N GLY A 132 9.06 1.75 -5.74
CA GLY A 132 7.89 0.88 -5.74
C GLY A 132 6.67 1.53 -6.39
N SER A 133 6.33 2.76 -6.00
CA SER A 133 5.19 3.47 -6.61
C SER A 133 5.44 3.84 -8.07
N TRP A 134 6.68 4.15 -8.43
CA TRP A 134 7.05 4.41 -9.82
C TRP A 134 6.88 3.17 -10.69
N ASN A 135 7.35 2.01 -10.24
CA ASN A 135 7.17 0.75 -10.96
C ASN A 135 5.68 0.40 -11.08
N LEU A 136 4.88 0.61 -10.03
CA LEU A 136 3.42 0.46 -10.08
C LEU A 136 2.76 1.41 -11.10
N HIS A 137 3.31 2.61 -11.27
CA HIS A 137 2.84 3.57 -12.26
C HIS A 137 3.17 3.12 -13.69
N CYS A 138 4.38 2.63 -13.95
CA CYS A 138 4.85 2.29 -15.29
C CYS A 138 4.36 0.93 -15.81
N LEU A 139 4.18 -0.06 -14.94
CA LEU A 139 3.92 -1.45 -15.35
C LEU A 139 2.44 -1.81 -15.49
N TRP A 140 1.53 -0.88 -15.20
CA TRP A 140 0.09 -1.13 -15.28
C TRP A 140 -0.60 -0.24 -16.32
N PRO A 141 -1.74 -0.71 -16.85
CA PRO A 141 -2.53 0.08 -17.78
C PRO A 141 -3.04 1.38 -17.15
N MET A 142 -3.20 2.37 -18.03
CA MET A 142 -3.92 3.62 -17.79
C MET A 142 -5.43 3.37 -17.71
N GLY A 143 -6.20 4.35 -17.22
CA GLY A 143 -7.66 4.26 -17.16
C GLY A 143 -8.22 3.39 -16.03
N MET A 144 -7.46 3.22 -14.94
CA MET A 144 -7.96 2.58 -13.72
C MET A 144 -8.94 3.47 -12.95
N GLU A 145 -9.84 2.84 -12.18
CA GLU A 145 -10.79 3.54 -11.29
C GLU A 145 -10.04 4.35 -10.23
N PHE A 146 -8.98 3.79 -9.65
CA PHE A 146 -8.16 4.49 -8.67
C PHE A 146 -6.71 3.98 -8.58
N PHE A 147 -5.83 4.90 -8.19
CA PHE A 147 -4.52 4.59 -7.61
C PHE A 147 -4.34 5.36 -6.31
N ILE A 148 -4.41 4.66 -5.19
CA ILE A 148 -4.24 5.26 -3.86
C ILE A 148 -2.81 5.00 -3.38
N LEU A 149 -2.11 6.04 -3.00
CA LEU A 149 -0.77 5.99 -2.42
C LEU A 149 -0.89 6.35 -0.92
N LEU A 150 -0.50 5.45 -0.03
CA LEU A 150 -0.52 5.74 1.41
C LEU A 150 0.76 6.48 1.79
N SER A 151 0.68 7.80 1.82
CA SER A 151 1.71 8.72 2.29
C SER A 151 1.59 8.94 3.81
N SER A 152 2.16 10.03 4.33
CA SER A 152 2.08 10.38 5.74
C SER A 152 2.23 11.87 5.93
N ILE A 153 1.52 12.41 6.94
CA ILE A 153 1.68 13.80 7.39
C ILE A 153 3.14 14.18 7.66
N TRP A 154 4.00 13.21 8.02
CA TRP A 154 5.42 13.42 8.22
C TRP A 154 6.20 13.80 6.95
N GLY A 155 5.66 13.56 5.76
CA GLY A 155 6.16 14.11 4.50
C GLY A 155 5.88 15.60 4.30
N ILE A 156 4.94 16.17 5.08
CA ILE A 156 4.52 17.57 5.00
C ILE A 156 5.15 18.40 6.12
N ILE A 157 4.91 18.01 7.38
CA ILE A 157 5.39 18.78 8.54
C ILE A 157 6.81 18.41 8.97
N GLY A 158 7.33 17.29 8.45
CA GLY A 158 8.62 16.74 8.86
C GLY A 158 8.61 16.18 10.28
N THR A 159 9.60 15.35 10.60
CA THR A 159 9.89 14.96 11.98
C THR A 159 11.33 14.50 12.12
N HIS A 160 11.88 14.69 13.32
CA HIS A 160 13.26 14.35 13.60
C HIS A 160 13.51 12.85 13.39
N GLY A 161 14.60 12.52 12.70
CA GLY A 161 15.00 11.14 12.45
C GLY A 161 14.25 10.42 11.32
N LYS A 162 13.41 11.11 10.55
CA LYS A 162 12.59 10.51 9.48
C LYS A 162 12.79 11.14 8.10
N ALA A 163 13.98 11.69 7.81
CA ALA A 163 14.26 12.33 6.53
C ALA A 163 14.02 11.39 5.32
N ASN A 164 14.46 10.13 5.41
CA ASN A 164 14.21 9.09 4.42
C ASN A 164 12.72 8.75 4.26
N TYR A 165 11.98 8.62 5.36
CA TYR A 165 10.55 8.35 5.35
C TYR A 165 9.77 9.51 4.73
N ALA A 166 10.08 10.75 5.13
CA ALA A 166 9.50 11.96 4.55
C ALA A 166 9.73 12.03 3.04
N ALA A 167 10.96 11.78 2.56
CA ALA A 167 11.28 11.78 1.14
C ALA A 167 10.43 10.79 0.33
N GLY A 168 10.24 9.56 0.84
CA GLY A 168 9.38 8.56 0.20
C GLY A 168 7.91 8.98 0.13
N ASN A 169 7.39 9.59 1.19
CA ASN A 169 6.01 10.10 1.27
C ASN A 169 5.80 11.28 0.30
N THR A 170 6.65 12.30 0.34
CA THR A 170 6.55 13.46 -0.56
C THR A 170 6.67 13.09 -2.04
N PHE A 171 7.44 12.04 -2.36
CA PHE A 171 7.46 11.47 -3.71
C PHE A 171 6.08 10.94 -4.12
N GLN A 172 5.39 10.21 -3.24
CA GLN A 172 4.05 9.69 -3.51
C GLN A 172 3.02 10.80 -3.71
N ASP A 173 3.10 11.87 -2.91
CA ASP A 173 2.25 13.06 -3.07
C ASP A 173 2.43 13.69 -4.45
N THR A 174 3.68 13.82 -4.87
CA THR A 174 4.03 14.38 -6.18
C THR A 174 3.62 13.45 -7.32
N LEU A 175 3.78 12.13 -7.16
CA LEU A 175 3.37 11.14 -8.16
C LEU A 175 1.85 11.14 -8.35
N ALA A 176 1.06 11.28 -7.28
CA ALA A 176 -0.39 11.40 -7.40
C ALA A 176 -0.76 12.63 -8.25
N ARG A 177 -0.16 13.79 -7.95
CA ARG A 177 -0.38 15.03 -8.72
C ARG A 177 0.05 14.89 -10.18
N TYR A 178 1.21 14.27 -10.41
CA TYR A 178 1.71 13.99 -11.75
C TYR A 178 0.72 13.15 -12.56
N ARG A 179 0.16 12.07 -11.97
CA ARG A 179 -0.85 11.25 -12.64
C ARG A 179 -2.15 11.99 -12.93
N VAL A 180 -2.63 12.79 -11.99
CA VAL A 180 -3.83 13.61 -12.21
C VAL A 180 -3.63 14.57 -13.38
N ASN A 181 -2.43 15.15 -13.53
CA ASN A 181 -2.10 16.00 -14.68
C ASN A 181 -2.06 15.25 -16.02
N LEU A 182 -1.90 13.92 -16.00
CA LEU A 182 -2.03 13.05 -17.18
C LEU A 182 -3.48 12.62 -17.46
N GLY A 183 -4.45 13.08 -16.67
CA GLY A 183 -5.85 12.66 -16.75
C GLY A 183 -6.16 11.35 -16.05
N GLU A 184 -5.23 10.82 -15.25
CA GLU A 184 -5.37 9.54 -14.56
C GLU A 184 -5.89 9.68 -13.13
N SER A 185 -6.72 8.73 -12.68
CA SER A 185 -7.20 8.67 -11.30
C SER A 185 -6.07 8.31 -10.33
N ALA A 186 -5.68 9.25 -9.47
CA ALA A 186 -4.73 9.01 -8.39
C ALA A 186 -5.02 9.90 -7.17
N ALA A 187 -4.75 9.37 -5.98
CA ALA A 187 -4.81 10.11 -4.73
C ALA A 187 -3.64 9.69 -3.82
N SER A 188 -3.03 10.65 -3.16
CA SER A 188 -2.12 10.39 -2.04
C SER A 188 -2.83 10.72 -0.74
N LEU A 189 -2.68 9.86 0.27
CA LEU A 189 -3.28 10.05 1.58
C LEU A 189 -2.17 10.29 2.62
N ASP A 190 -2.06 11.52 3.10
CA ASP A 190 -1.14 11.89 4.18
C ASP A 190 -1.69 11.44 5.53
N LEU A 191 -1.53 10.14 5.81
CA LEU A 191 -2.03 9.55 7.04
C LEU A 191 -1.30 10.12 8.26
N GLY A 192 -2.11 10.44 9.28
CA GLY A 192 -1.63 10.69 10.63
C GLY A 192 -1.22 9.40 11.35
N LEU A 193 -1.13 9.47 12.68
CA LEU A 193 -0.77 8.32 13.49
C LEU A 193 -1.91 7.27 13.49
N VAL A 194 -1.62 6.08 12.99
CA VAL A 194 -2.54 4.93 13.05
C VAL A 194 -2.17 4.06 14.25
N ILE A 195 -2.99 4.10 15.30
CA ILE A 195 -2.68 3.49 16.62
C ILE A 195 -3.35 2.14 16.87
N TYR A 196 -4.42 1.81 16.15
CA TYR A 196 -5.19 0.58 16.33
C TYR A 196 -4.71 -0.55 15.41
N THR A 197 -3.87 -0.23 14.42
CA THR A 197 -3.31 -1.19 13.47
C THR A 197 -2.05 -0.63 12.81
N GLY A 198 -1.24 -1.47 12.18
CA GLY A 198 -0.02 -1.03 11.48
C GLY A 198 1.22 -0.96 12.36
N ALA A 199 2.26 -0.28 11.86
CA ALA A 199 3.60 -0.30 12.45
C ALA A 199 3.63 0.15 13.92
N VAL A 200 2.82 1.16 14.27
CA VAL A 200 2.76 1.72 15.63
C VAL A 200 2.07 0.77 16.61
N ALA A 201 0.98 0.11 16.19
CA ALA A 201 0.31 -0.90 17.01
C ALA A 201 1.23 -2.09 17.31
N ASN A 202 2.13 -2.42 16.39
CA ASN A 202 3.09 -3.52 16.52
C ASN A 202 4.41 -3.10 17.19
N ASN A 203 4.69 -1.80 17.32
CA ASN A 203 5.88 -1.28 17.98
C ASN A 203 5.61 0.07 18.66
N PRO A 204 5.31 0.07 19.98
CA PRO A 204 4.99 1.28 20.74
C PRO A 204 6.10 2.35 20.74
N ASN A 205 7.36 1.98 20.44
CA ASN A 205 8.48 2.91 20.37
C ASN A 205 8.39 3.90 19.19
N LEU A 206 7.46 3.68 18.25
CA LEU A 206 7.19 4.57 17.13
C LEU A 206 6.24 5.72 17.49
N LEU A 207 5.71 5.76 18.72
CA LEU A 207 4.95 6.90 19.21
C LEU A 207 5.87 8.12 19.34
N PRO A 208 5.42 9.31 18.89
CA PRO A 208 6.16 10.54 19.16
C PRO A 208 6.31 10.71 20.68
N ARG A 209 7.55 10.98 21.11
CA ARG A 209 7.86 11.32 22.51
C ARG A 209 7.51 12.77 22.80
#